data_AF-A0A953I6I4-F1
#
_entry.id   AF-A0A953I6I4-F1
#
_cell.length_a   1.000
_cell.length_b   1.000
_cell.length_c   1.000
_cell.angle_alpha   90.00
_cell.angle_beta   90.00
_cell.angle_gamma   90.00
#
_symmetry.space_group_name_H-M   'P 1'
#
loop_
_entity.id
_entity.type
_entity.pdbx_description
1 polymer ?
#
loop_
_entity_poly.entity_id
_entity_poly.type
_entity_poly.pdbx_seq_one_letter_code
_entity_poly.pdbx_strand_id
1 'polypeptide(L)'
;MNRKWTIAIGAALAVILVGVGVFAIVSNKTEAVEGPAITLSPDETDPEAFKLLYPAHYDSWARNAELNPPALKYGSTPKKHSRLDQFPYMRTLWAGYGFSKEYNEARGHMYTLDDVIGGNGTEATQRINENTNLTCMYCKSAEVPGLIEQMGDAFYNTKLLADNNKDLFV
;
A
#
# COMPACT_ATOMS: atom_id res chain seq x y z
N MET A 1 4.34 44.65 -43.86
CA MET A 1 4.35 43.16 -43.83
C MET A 1 2.95 42.66 -44.15
N ASN A 2 2.78 41.69 -45.05
CA ASN A 2 1.46 41.25 -45.52
C ASN A 2 0.69 40.54 -44.39
N ARG A 3 -0.62 40.80 -44.22
CA ARG A 3 -1.47 40.22 -43.16
C ARG A 3 -1.40 38.69 -43.10
N LYS A 4 -1.22 38.05 -44.25
CA LYS A 4 -1.05 36.60 -44.36
C LYS A 4 0.26 36.11 -43.73
N TRP A 5 1.34 36.87 -43.88
CA TRP A 5 2.65 36.55 -43.30
C TRP A 5 2.67 36.79 -41.79
N THR A 6 2.03 37.84 -41.27
CA THR A 6 1.90 38.04 -39.81
C THR A 6 1.08 36.92 -39.14
N ILE A 7 -0.02 36.48 -39.76
CA ILE A 7 -0.82 35.35 -39.21
C ILE A 7 -0.02 34.05 -39.25
N ALA A 8 0.68 33.76 -40.35
CA ALA A 8 1.49 32.55 -40.47
C ALA A 8 2.62 32.50 -39.44
N ILE A 9 3.33 33.62 -39.23
CA ILE A 9 4.40 33.73 -38.24
C ILE A 9 3.85 33.58 -36.82
N GLY A 10 2.71 34.22 -36.51
CA GLY A 10 2.07 34.10 -35.20
C GLY A 10 1.63 32.66 -34.88
N ALA A 11 1.04 31.96 -35.85
CA ALA A 11 0.65 30.56 -35.69
C ALA A 11 1.86 29.63 -35.48
N ALA A 12 2.93 29.83 -36.24
CA ALA A 12 4.17 29.06 -36.08
C ALA A 12 4.78 29.27 -34.68
N LEU A 13 4.82 30.50 -34.18
CA LEU A 13 5.33 30.82 -32.85
C LEU A 13 4.48 30.18 -31.74
N ALA A 14 3.15 30.18 -31.89
CA ALA A 14 2.26 29.53 -30.93
C ALA A 14 2.49 28.01 -30.85
N VAL A 15 2.64 27.34 -32.00
CA VAL A 15 2.95 25.90 -32.06
C VAL A 15 4.30 25.60 -31.41
N ILE A 16 5.31 26.44 -31.66
CA ILE A 16 6.63 26.29 -31.03
C ILE A 16 6.54 26.45 -29.51
N LEU A 17 5.83 27.47 -29.02
CA LEU A 17 5.67 27.71 -27.58
C LEU A 17 4.96 26.54 -26.88
N VAL A 18 3.89 26.01 -27.49
CA VAL A 18 3.19 24.81 -26.96
C VAL A 18 4.11 23.60 -26.99
N GLY A 19 4.86 23.40 -28.08
CA GLY A 19 5.83 22.29 -28.20
C GLY A 19 6.93 22.36 -27.15
N VAL A 20 7.49 23.54 -26.88
CA VAL A 20 8.50 23.78 -25.83
C VAL A 20 7.90 23.55 -24.45
N GLY A 21 6.67 24.00 -24.19
CA GLY A 21 5.99 23.78 -22.92
C GLY A 21 5.73 22.29 -22.64
N VAL A 22 5.24 21.56 -23.65
CA VAL A 22 5.05 20.11 -23.55
C VAL A 22 6.38 19.38 -23.37
N PHE A 23 7.42 19.76 -24.12
CA PHE A 23 8.75 19.18 -23.98
C PHE A 23 9.33 19.42 -22.58
N ALA A 24 9.24 20.64 -22.05
CA ALA A 24 9.70 20.93 -20.69
C ALA A 24 8.96 20.11 -19.62
N ILE A 25 7.64 19.92 -19.76
CA ILE A 25 6.84 19.10 -18.83
C ILE A 25 7.22 17.61 -18.94
N VAL A 26 7.48 17.11 -20.15
CA VAL A 26 7.86 15.72 -20.39
C VAL A 26 9.31 15.45 -19.94
N SER A 27 10.24 16.36 -20.25
CA SER A 27 11.66 16.26 -19.86
C SER A 27 11.90 16.49 -18.38
N ASN A 28 11.00 17.19 -17.67
CA ASN A 28 11.08 17.34 -16.21
C ASN A 28 10.60 16.08 -15.45
N LYS A 29 10.27 15.00 -16.16
CA LYS A 29 10.04 13.69 -15.53
C LYS A 29 11.33 12.89 -15.55
N THR A 30 11.98 12.92 -14.38
CA THR A 30 12.93 11.93 -13.86
C THR A 30 14.26 11.82 -14.60
N GLU A 31 15.21 12.68 -14.24
CA GLU A 31 16.50 12.11 -13.86
C GLU A 31 16.30 11.57 -12.45
N ALA A 32 16.47 10.26 -12.27
CA ALA A 32 16.73 9.73 -10.95
C ALA A 32 17.93 10.51 -10.43
N VAL A 33 17.70 11.40 -9.46
CA VAL A 33 18.80 11.98 -8.70
C VAL A 33 19.54 10.74 -8.19
N GLU A 34 20.76 10.51 -8.66
CA GLU A 34 21.68 9.64 -7.96
C GLU A 34 21.75 10.26 -6.57
N GLY A 35 20.97 9.69 -5.65
CA GLY A 35 20.91 10.12 -4.27
C GLY A 35 22.32 10.05 -3.70
N PRO A 36 22.54 10.58 -2.49
CA PRO A 36 23.77 10.25 -1.77
C PRO A 36 23.95 8.72 -1.82
N ALA A 37 25.18 8.23 -1.92
CA ALA A 37 25.48 6.80 -1.90
C ALA A 37 25.17 6.22 -0.50
N ILE A 38 23.88 6.18 -0.17
CA ILE A 38 23.33 5.56 1.03
C ILE A 38 23.19 4.10 0.65
N THR A 39 24.08 3.28 1.20
CA THR A 39 23.94 1.84 1.11
C THR A 39 23.04 1.40 2.25
N LEU A 40 21.84 0.91 1.91
CA LEU A 40 20.97 0.23 2.87
C LEU A 40 21.49 -1.18 3.15
N SER A 41 21.14 -1.72 4.32
CA SER A 41 21.35 -3.13 4.60
C SER A 41 20.58 -3.98 3.60
N PRO A 42 21.08 -5.16 3.18
CA PRO A 42 20.28 -6.13 2.42
C PRO A 42 18.97 -6.52 3.11
N ASP A 43 18.94 -6.43 4.45
CA ASP A 43 17.80 -6.77 5.29
C ASP A 43 17.02 -5.53 5.78
N GLU A 44 17.18 -4.38 5.11
CA GLU A 44 16.42 -3.17 5.44
C GLU A 44 14.93 -3.34 5.12
N THR A 45 14.09 -3.15 6.13
CA THR A 45 12.64 -3.33 6.06
C THR A 45 11.87 -2.03 6.29
N ASP A 46 12.50 -0.99 6.83
CA ASP A 46 11.86 0.30 7.08
C ASP A 46 11.60 1.03 5.75
N PRO A 47 10.33 1.23 5.33
CA PRO A 47 10.03 1.94 4.09
C PRO A 47 10.54 3.39 4.09
N GLU A 48 10.71 4.05 5.24
CA GLU A 48 11.25 5.41 5.32
C GLU A 48 12.72 5.47 4.86
N ALA A 49 13.51 4.43 5.11
CA ALA A 49 14.89 4.36 4.67
C ALA A 49 15.02 4.42 3.13
N PHE A 50 14.02 3.93 2.40
CA PHE A 50 13.98 3.94 0.93
C PHE A 50 13.54 5.29 0.34
N LYS A 51 13.00 6.22 1.14
CA LYS A 51 12.46 7.49 0.66
C LYS A 51 13.51 8.39 -0.01
N LEU A 52 14.72 8.42 0.54
CA LEU A 52 15.81 9.24 -0.01
C LEU A 52 16.33 8.68 -1.34
N LEU A 53 16.35 7.36 -1.49
CA LEU A 53 16.83 6.67 -2.69
C LEU A 53 15.78 6.64 -3.80
N TYR A 54 14.51 6.46 -3.45
CA TYR A 54 13.40 6.26 -4.39
C TYR A 54 12.19 7.14 -4.07
N PRO A 55 12.34 8.48 -4.05
CA PRO A 55 11.29 9.39 -3.56
C PRO A 55 9.97 9.26 -4.33
N ALA A 56 10.00 9.16 -5.66
CA ALA A 56 8.78 9.00 -6.46
C ALA A 56 8.05 7.67 -6.19
N HIS A 57 8.78 6.60 -5.89
CA HIS A 57 8.21 5.29 -5.57
C HIS A 57 7.63 5.28 -4.16
N TYR A 58 8.38 5.83 -3.20
CA TYR A 58 7.92 6.01 -1.83
C TYR A 58 6.64 6.86 -1.80
N ASP A 59 6.62 8.01 -2.50
CA ASP A 59 5.43 8.85 -2.60
C ASP A 59 4.26 8.08 -3.19
N SER A 60 4.49 7.31 -4.25
CA SER A 60 3.43 6.49 -4.84
C SER A 60 2.93 5.38 -3.91
N TRP A 61 3.81 4.78 -3.11
CA TRP A 61 3.47 3.78 -2.12
C TRP A 61 2.70 4.39 -0.94
N ALA A 62 3.13 5.55 -0.44
CA ALA A 62 2.50 6.24 0.68
C ALA A 62 1.04 6.64 0.37
N ARG A 63 0.72 6.89 -0.92
CA ARG A 63 -0.67 7.09 -1.37
C ARG A 63 -1.60 5.90 -1.12
N ASN A 64 -1.11 4.72 -0.77
CA ASN A 64 -1.97 3.63 -0.30
C ASN A 64 -2.66 3.94 1.05
N ALA A 65 -2.21 4.97 1.77
CA ALA A 65 -2.94 5.53 2.91
C ALA A 65 -4.18 6.33 2.46
N GLU A 66 -4.20 6.84 1.23
CA GLU A 66 -5.32 7.63 0.71
C GLU A 66 -6.55 6.73 0.49
N LEU A 67 -7.55 6.92 1.34
CA LEU A 67 -8.86 6.29 1.20
C LEU A 67 -9.70 7.14 0.25
N ASN A 68 -9.38 7.09 -1.05
CA ASN A 68 -10.00 7.98 -2.05
C ASN A 68 -11.45 7.56 -2.38
N PRO A 69 -12.47 8.39 -2.05
CA PRO A 69 -13.84 8.19 -2.54
C PRO A 69 -13.98 8.66 -4.00
N PRO A 70 -15.02 8.22 -4.72
CA PRO A 70 -16.09 7.31 -4.30
C PRO A 70 -15.65 5.85 -4.34
N ALA A 71 -16.29 5.02 -3.52
CA ALA A 71 -16.13 3.59 -3.64
C ALA A 71 -16.57 3.13 -5.04
N LEU A 72 -15.80 2.24 -5.68
CA LEU A 72 -16.22 1.67 -6.96
C LEU A 72 -17.32 0.63 -6.70
N LYS A 73 -18.17 0.43 -7.70
CA LYS A 73 -19.33 -0.48 -7.60
C LYS A 73 -18.97 -1.90 -7.15
N TYR A 74 -17.76 -2.36 -7.47
CA TYR A 74 -17.30 -3.73 -7.22
C TYR A 74 -15.99 -3.82 -6.43
N GLY A 75 -15.48 -2.72 -5.87
CA GLY A 75 -14.20 -2.69 -5.16
C GLY A 75 -13.79 -1.29 -4.71
N SER A 76 -12.66 -1.17 -4.02
CA SER A 76 -12.13 0.08 -3.47
C SER A 76 -13.12 0.77 -2.54
N THR A 77 -13.00 0.53 -1.22
CA THR A 77 -13.82 1.24 -0.23
C THR A 77 -12.93 2.13 0.63
N PRO A 78 -13.28 3.42 0.82
CA PRO A 78 -12.50 4.36 1.62
C PRO A 78 -12.64 4.11 3.13
N LYS A 79 -13.23 2.99 3.54
CA LYS A 79 -13.38 2.56 4.93
C LYS A 79 -13.56 1.05 4.98
N LYS A 80 -13.35 0.46 6.15
CA LYS A 80 -13.66 -0.94 6.44
C LYS A 80 -15.13 -1.21 6.06
N HIS A 81 -15.35 -2.06 5.06
CA HIS A 81 -16.68 -2.38 4.55
C HIS A 81 -16.92 -3.89 4.63
N SER A 82 -17.89 -4.30 5.44
CA SER A 82 -18.21 -5.72 5.65
C SER A 82 -18.86 -6.33 4.42
N ARG A 83 -18.16 -7.29 3.79
CA ARG A 83 -18.73 -8.13 2.73
C ARG A 83 -19.80 -9.08 3.27
N LEU A 84 -19.77 -9.38 4.57
CA LEU A 84 -20.81 -10.18 5.21
C LEU A 84 -22.14 -9.44 5.33
N ASP A 85 -22.12 -8.10 5.37
CA ASP A 85 -23.34 -7.29 5.37
C ASP A 85 -23.85 -7.10 3.93
N GLN A 86 -22.93 -7.00 2.97
CA GLN A 86 -23.26 -6.97 1.53
C GLN A 86 -23.83 -8.31 1.04
N PHE A 87 -23.29 -9.43 1.53
CA PHE A 87 -23.64 -10.79 1.12
C PHE A 87 -23.94 -11.68 2.35
N PRO A 88 -25.11 -11.52 3.00
CA PRO A 88 -25.42 -12.16 4.28
C PRO A 88 -25.33 -13.69 4.28
N TYR A 89 -25.60 -14.33 3.13
CA TYR A 89 -25.50 -15.79 2.99
C TYR A 89 -24.09 -16.33 3.22
N MET A 90 -23.04 -15.50 3.09
CA MET A 90 -21.65 -15.89 3.40
C MET A 90 -21.47 -16.32 4.86
N ARG A 91 -22.23 -15.72 5.79
CA ARG A 91 -22.20 -16.12 7.22
C ARG A 91 -22.65 -17.57 7.39
N THR A 92 -23.68 -18.00 6.65
CA THR A 92 -24.17 -19.37 6.67
C THR A 92 -23.20 -20.33 5.98
N LEU A 93 -22.67 -19.95 4.81
CA LEU A 93 -21.72 -20.79 4.05
C LEU A 93 -20.40 -21.04 4.82
N TRP A 94 -19.96 -20.08 5.63
CA TRP A 94 -18.73 -20.17 6.40
C TRP A 94 -18.97 -20.46 7.89
N ALA A 95 -20.16 -20.93 8.26
CA ALA A 95 -20.49 -21.25 9.63
C ALA A 95 -19.46 -22.22 10.25
N GLY A 96 -18.97 -21.89 11.43
CA GLY A 96 -17.89 -22.63 12.11
C GLY A 96 -16.47 -22.23 11.70
N TYR A 97 -16.30 -21.32 10.73
CA TYR A 97 -15.00 -20.81 10.30
C TYR A 97 -14.85 -19.31 10.56
N GLY A 98 -13.60 -18.84 10.76
CA GLY A 98 -13.33 -17.44 11.15
C GLY A 98 -13.93 -16.40 10.19
N PHE A 99 -14.01 -16.72 8.89
CA PHE A 99 -14.58 -15.83 7.88
C PHE A 99 -16.08 -15.54 8.08
N SER A 100 -16.83 -16.37 8.83
CA SER A 100 -18.22 -16.06 9.17
C SER A 100 -18.37 -14.95 10.22
N LYS A 101 -17.29 -14.67 10.97
CA LYS A 101 -17.27 -13.62 11.99
C LYS A 101 -17.05 -12.25 11.34
N GLU A 102 -16.02 -12.16 10.50
CA GLU A 102 -15.66 -10.92 9.83
C GLU A 102 -14.99 -11.20 8.48
N TYR A 103 -15.43 -10.50 7.45
CA TYR A 103 -14.81 -10.49 6.13
C TYR A 103 -15.11 -9.16 5.48
N ASN A 104 -14.08 -8.34 5.27
CA ASN A 104 -14.21 -6.97 4.77
C ASN A 104 -13.59 -6.85 3.39
N GLU A 105 -14.01 -5.81 2.66
CA GLU A 105 -13.29 -5.33 1.49
C GLU A 105 -11.84 -5.00 1.84
N ALA A 106 -10.91 -5.40 0.97
CA ALA A 106 -9.50 -5.06 1.12
C ALA A 106 -9.27 -3.56 0.84
N ARG A 107 -8.30 -2.96 1.55
CA ARG A 107 -7.85 -1.59 1.35
C ARG A 107 -6.32 -1.53 1.21
N GLY A 108 -5.76 -0.33 1.11
CA GLY A 108 -4.33 -0.13 0.83
C GLY A 108 -3.39 -0.78 1.85
N HIS A 109 -2.18 -1.13 1.39
CA HIS A 109 -1.19 -1.87 2.19
C HIS A 109 -0.83 -1.20 3.53
N MET A 110 -0.96 0.13 3.62
CA MET A 110 -0.70 0.90 4.86
C MET A 110 -1.57 0.47 6.04
N TYR A 111 -2.71 -0.16 5.78
CA TYR A 111 -3.66 -0.58 6.80
C TYR A 111 -3.54 -2.07 7.19
N THR A 112 -2.58 -2.78 6.61
CA THR A 112 -2.48 -4.24 6.73
C THR A 112 -2.38 -4.71 8.19
N LEU A 113 -1.53 -4.07 8.99
CA LEU A 113 -1.35 -4.43 10.40
C LEU A 113 -2.54 -3.99 11.24
N ASP A 114 -3.00 -2.75 11.05
CA ASP A 114 -4.19 -2.21 11.72
C ASP A 114 -5.43 -3.10 11.52
N ASP A 115 -5.64 -3.61 10.31
CA ASP A 115 -6.78 -4.48 9.98
C ASP A 115 -6.65 -5.89 10.57
N VAL A 116 -5.42 -6.42 10.70
CA VAL A 116 -5.21 -7.79 11.17
C VAL A 116 -5.05 -7.86 12.69
N ILE A 117 -4.11 -7.09 13.25
CA ILE A 117 -3.72 -7.18 14.66
C ILE A 117 -4.21 -6.02 15.52
N GLY A 118 -4.83 -5.01 14.90
CA GLY A 118 -5.30 -3.79 15.55
C GLY A 118 -4.19 -2.74 15.70
N GLY A 119 -4.56 -1.47 15.76
CA GLY A 119 -3.62 -0.34 15.76
C GLY A 119 -4.26 0.93 15.23
N ASN A 120 -3.69 2.09 15.55
CA ASN A 120 -4.12 3.40 15.02
C ASN A 120 -5.64 3.67 15.12
N GLY A 121 -6.27 3.25 16.23
CA GLY A 121 -7.72 3.39 16.44
C GLY A 121 -8.59 2.37 15.70
N THR A 122 -7.99 1.34 15.10
CA THR A 122 -8.67 0.21 14.46
C THR A 122 -8.60 -1.03 15.34
N GLU A 123 -9.74 -1.70 15.52
CA GLU A 123 -9.81 -2.99 16.21
C GLU A 123 -9.31 -4.12 15.29
N ALA A 124 -8.61 -5.09 15.91
CA ALA A 124 -8.16 -6.30 15.24
C ALA A 124 -9.33 -7.06 14.61
N THR A 125 -9.08 -7.76 13.50
CA THR A 125 -10.12 -8.58 12.88
C THR A 125 -10.59 -9.70 13.83
N GLN A 126 -11.90 -9.93 13.88
CA GLN A 126 -12.53 -11.00 14.67
C GLN A 126 -12.17 -12.41 14.20
N ARG A 127 -11.40 -12.52 13.10
CA ARG A 127 -10.85 -13.77 12.59
C ARG A 127 -9.66 -14.29 13.40
N ILE A 128 -8.91 -13.40 14.06
CA ILE A 128 -7.76 -13.77 14.89
C ILE A 128 -8.25 -14.18 16.28
N ASN A 129 -7.64 -15.23 16.83
CA ASN A 129 -7.92 -15.75 18.17
C ASN A 129 -6.65 -16.36 18.79
N GLU A 130 -6.76 -16.85 20.03
CA GLU A 130 -5.67 -17.46 20.80
C GLU A 130 -4.99 -18.65 20.11
N ASN A 131 -5.70 -19.31 19.18
CA ASN A 131 -5.19 -20.44 18.43
C ASN A 131 -4.47 -20.04 17.14
N THR A 132 -4.50 -18.76 16.76
CA THR A 132 -3.89 -18.26 15.53
C THR A 132 -2.38 -18.22 15.64
N ASN A 133 -1.67 -18.74 14.62
CA ASN A 133 -0.21 -18.76 14.57
C ASN A 133 0.38 -17.55 13.81
N LEU A 134 1.68 -17.29 13.95
CA LEU A 134 2.39 -16.24 13.19
C LEU A 134 2.33 -16.44 11.67
N THR A 135 2.04 -17.65 11.19
CA THR A 135 1.79 -17.92 9.76
C THR A 135 0.73 -16.99 9.16
N CYS A 136 -0.24 -16.51 9.93
CA CYS A 136 -1.21 -15.52 9.45
C CYS A 136 -0.56 -14.18 9.05
N MET A 137 0.62 -13.88 9.58
CA MET A 137 1.41 -12.68 9.28
C MET A 137 2.39 -12.87 8.13
N TYR A 138 2.53 -14.08 7.58
CA TYR A 138 3.50 -14.40 6.52
C TYR A 138 3.44 -13.45 5.31
N CYS A 139 2.22 -12.99 4.96
CA CYS A 139 2.00 -12.04 3.85
C CYS A 139 1.62 -10.64 4.35
N LYS A 140 2.08 -10.21 5.53
CA LYS A 140 1.58 -8.99 6.20
C LYS A 140 2.66 -8.00 6.61
N SER A 141 3.92 -8.40 6.68
CA SER A 141 5.03 -7.52 7.05
C SER A 141 6.32 -7.92 6.33
N ALA A 142 7.18 -6.93 6.09
CA ALA A 142 8.53 -7.13 5.58
C ALA A 142 9.46 -7.80 6.61
N GLU A 143 9.09 -7.81 7.90
CA GLU A 143 9.84 -8.47 8.98
C GLU A 143 9.85 -10.00 8.89
N VAL A 144 8.89 -10.60 8.16
CA VAL A 144 8.66 -12.05 8.13
C VAL A 144 9.90 -12.87 7.76
N PRO A 145 10.69 -12.54 6.72
CA PRO A 145 11.89 -13.30 6.38
C PRO A 145 12.91 -13.33 7.53
N GLY A 146 13.18 -12.18 8.15
CA GLY A 146 14.09 -12.09 9.30
C GLY A 146 13.59 -12.86 10.51
N LEU A 147 12.27 -12.84 10.77
CA LEU A 147 11.65 -13.65 11.82
C LEU A 147 11.75 -15.15 11.54
N ILE A 148 11.59 -15.59 10.28
CA ILE A 148 11.78 -17.00 9.90
C ILE A 148 13.23 -17.42 10.08
N GLU A 149 14.20 -16.56 9.75
CA GLU A 149 15.62 -16.85 9.98
C GLU A 149 15.94 -17.00 11.48
N GLN A 150 15.38 -16.13 12.32
CA GLN A 150 15.60 -16.17 13.77
C GLN A 150 14.90 -17.34 14.47
N MET A 151 13.66 -17.65 14.07
CA MET A 151 12.80 -18.62 14.75
C MET A 151 12.84 -20.02 14.13
N GLY A 152 13.22 -20.14 12.85
CA GLY A 152 13.10 -21.36 12.07
C GLY A 152 11.65 -21.89 12.01
N ASP A 153 11.50 -23.21 12.12
CA ASP A 153 10.19 -23.89 12.06
C ASP A 153 9.21 -23.45 13.16
N ALA A 154 9.72 -22.84 14.25
CA ALA A 154 8.87 -22.32 15.31
C ALA A 154 7.95 -21.20 14.80
N PHE A 155 8.36 -20.40 13.81
CA PHE A 155 7.54 -19.34 13.22
C PHE A 155 6.15 -19.87 12.82
N TYR A 156 6.08 -21.05 12.22
CA TYR A 156 4.82 -21.58 11.69
C TYR A 156 3.83 -22.06 12.78
N ASN A 157 4.31 -22.27 14.01
CA ASN A 157 3.55 -22.86 15.11
C ASN A 157 3.39 -21.95 16.33
N THR A 158 4.18 -20.88 16.44
CA THR A 158 4.08 -19.87 17.49
C THR A 158 2.76 -19.12 17.41
N LYS A 159 2.11 -18.88 18.55
CA LYS A 159 0.82 -18.16 18.64
C LYS A 159 1.02 -16.66 18.46
N LEU A 160 0.23 -16.07 17.57
CA LEU A 160 0.26 -14.64 17.26
C LEU A 160 -0.15 -13.77 18.45
N LEU A 161 -1.09 -14.25 19.27
CA LEU A 161 -1.58 -13.51 20.44
C LEU A 161 -0.85 -13.87 21.75
N ALA A 162 0.15 -14.75 21.71
CA ALA A 162 0.95 -15.03 22.90
C ALA A 162 2.01 -13.94 23.11
N ASP A 163 2.29 -13.66 24.38
CA ASP A 163 3.30 -12.69 24.81
C ASP A 163 3.12 -11.34 24.07
N ASN A 164 4.23 -10.80 23.54
CA ASN A 164 4.24 -9.56 22.75
C ASN A 164 4.47 -9.85 21.26
N ASN A 165 4.06 -11.02 20.75
CA ASN A 165 4.38 -11.44 19.38
C ASN A 165 3.75 -10.55 18.29
N LYS A 166 2.74 -9.73 18.61
CA LYS A 166 2.23 -8.71 17.70
C LYS A 166 3.25 -7.62 17.40
N ASP A 167 4.12 -7.33 18.37
CA ASP A 167 5.10 -6.25 18.30
C ASP A 167 6.30 -6.62 17.41
N LEU A 168 6.37 -7.87 16.95
CA LEU A 168 7.39 -8.35 16.00
C LEU A 168 7.21 -7.81 14.58
N PHE A 169 6.07 -7.17 14.29
CA PHE A 169 5.68 -6.79 12.93
C PHE A 169 5.54 -5.28 12.71
N VAL A 170 5.84 -4.46 13.73
CA VAL A 170 5.68 -2.99 13.75
C VAL A 170 7.00 -2.26 13.65
#